data_AF-A0A8T1CMN8-F1
#
_entry.id   AF-A0A8T1CMN8-F1
#
_cell.length_a   1.000
_cell.length_b   1.000
_cell.length_c   1.000
_cell.angle_alpha   90.00
_cell.angle_beta   90.00
_cell.angle_gamma   90.00
#
_symmetry.space_group_name_H-M   'P 1'
#
loop_
_entity.id
_entity.type
_entity.pdbx_description
1 polymer ?
#
loop_
_entity_poly.entity_id
_entity_poly.type
_entity_poly.pdbx_seq_one_letter_code
_entity_poly.pdbx_strand_id
1 'polypeptide(L)'
;MAKSTIYSALDLRDGFYQILMRESDIALTVVSTPSGMLWECVTYLLRDFAPSYFDDVFVHSRAMNGKTDVEVHKEILRKLLGLMRKHKLYANLKKCIFGASEIPILGCLVGKNGVRPDPEKFLGLATYLCKYVKNYAGKIRPLSQLLKKEAEWKWTAECQQAFDAVKQGLTEAPILAVADQDRSFHVVCDASDFSIG
;
A
#
# COMPACT_ATOMS: atom_id res chain seq x y z
N MET A 1 13.78 -11.24 7.76
CA MET A 1 12.41 -11.13 8.30
C MET A 1 11.98 -12.33 9.14
N ALA A 2 12.20 -13.58 8.70
CA ALA A 2 11.85 -14.75 9.53
C ALA A 2 12.57 -14.70 10.89
N LYS A 3 11.80 -14.73 11.99
CA LYS A 3 12.21 -14.62 13.41
C LYS A 3 12.50 -13.21 13.95
N SER A 4 12.18 -12.14 13.21
CA SER A 4 12.19 -10.79 13.79
C SER A 4 10.93 -10.54 14.63
N THR A 5 11.10 -9.87 15.77
CA THR A 5 10.03 -9.59 16.73
C THR A 5 9.64 -8.12 16.78
N ILE A 6 10.52 -7.23 16.31
CA ILE A 6 10.33 -5.78 16.32
C ILE A 6 10.62 -5.22 14.93
N TYR A 7 9.74 -4.32 14.50
CA TYR A 7 9.70 -3.72 13.18
C TYR A 7 9.57 -2.19 13.27
N SER A 8 10.05 -1.48 12.26
CA SER A 8 9.82 -0.06 12.07
C SER A 8 9.77 0.27 10.59
N ALA A 9 8.91 1.22 10.23
CA ALA A 9 8.75 1.74 8.88
C ALA A 9 8.98 3.25 8.94
N LEU A 10 9.87 3.77 8.10
CA LEU A 10 10.15 5.20 7.99
C LEU A 10 9.69 5.66 6.61
N ASP A 11 8.70 6.55 6.57
CA ASP A 11 8.23 7.23 5.37
C ASP A 11 9.12 8.47 5.15
N LEU A 12 9.82 8.54 4.02
CA LEU A 12 10.63 9.70 3.65
C LEU A 12 9.72 10.81 3.15
N ARG A 13 9.93 12.02 3.67
CA ARG A 13 9.15 13.20 3.31
C ARG A 13 9.48 13.62 1.88
N ASP A 14 8.54 13.53 0.95
CA ASP A 14 8.78 13.97 -0.43
C ASP A 14 10.04 13.28 -1.01
N GLY A 15 10.19 11.95 -0.80
CA GLY A 15 11.43 11.18 -1.00
C GLY A 15 12.09 11.42 -2.36
N PHE A 16 11.29 11.51 -3.42
CA PHE A 16 11.72 11.87 -4.78
C PHE A 16 12.51 13.19 -4.87
N TYR A 17 12.23 14.18 -4.03
CA TYR A 17 12.87 15.50 -4.05
C TYR A 17 14.12 15.56 -3.15
N GLN A 18 14.37 14.54 -2.34
CA GLN A 18 15.55 14.49 -1.47
C GLN A 18 16.77 13.87 -2.16
N ILE A 19 16.56 13.13 -3.24
CA ILE A 19 17.63 12.50 -4.03
C ILE A 19 17.92 13.39 -5.24
N LEU A 20 19.12 13.95 -5.28
CA LEU A 20 19.56 14.78 -6.40
C LEU A 20 19.66 13.94 -7.68
N MET A 21 19.11 14.46 -8.77
CA MET A 21 19.30 13.93 -10.11
C MET A 21 20.77 14.07 -10.51
N ARG A 22 21.28 13.10 -11.28
CA ARG A 22 22.61 13.26 -11.89
C ARG A 22 22.57 14.45 -12.83
N GLU A 23 23.62 15.28 -12.81
CA GLU A 23 23.70 16.50 -13.64
C GLU A 23 23.50 16.21 -15.13
N SER A 24 23.98 15.06 -15.62
CA SER A 24 23.80 14.61 -17.01
C SER A 24 22.33 14.41 -17.41
N ASP A 25 21.47 14.09 -16.45
CA ASP A 25 20.09 13.65 -16.69
C ASP A 25 19.09 14.80 -16.48
N ILE A 26 19.52 15.94 -15.92
CA ILE A 26 18.66 17.11 -15.65
C ILE A 26 17.97 17.59 -16.92
N ALA A 27 18.73 17.73 -18.02
CA ALA A 27 18.21 18.19 -19.31
C ALA A 27 17.14 17.25 -19.91
N LEU A 28 17.12 15.98 -19.52
CA LEU A 28 16.11 15.01 -19.98
C LEU A 28 14.76 15.19 -19.29
N THR A 29 14.69 15.99 -18.23
CA THR A 29 13.46 16.21 -17.43
C THR A 29 12.86 17.60 -17.59
N VAL A 30 13.34 18.37 -18.56
CA VAL A 30 12.84 19.71 -18.87
C VAL A 30 11.38 19.66 -19.31
N VAL A 31 10.56 20.53 -18.74
CA VAL A 31 9.18 20.78 -19.20
C VAL A 31 9.02 22.24 -19.61
N SER A 32 8.40 22.43 -20.77
CA SER A 32 7.99 23.75 -21.25
C SER A 32 6.65 24.11 -20.64
N THR A 33 6.56 25.28 -20.01
CA THR A 33 5.29 25.88 -19.59
C THR A 33 5.03 27.16 -20.37
N PRO A 34 3.77 27.65 -20.45
CA PRO A 34 3.45 28.89 -21.17
C PRO A 34 4.20 30.14 -20.67
N SER A 35 4.72 30.11 -19.44
CA SER A 35 5.49 31.19 -18.81
C SER A 35 7.00 30.97 -18.81
N GLY A 36 7.50 29.87 -19.40
CA GLY A 36 8.93 29.59 -19.52
C GLY A 36 9.30 28.12 -19.30
N MET A 37 10.59 27.84 -19.44
CA MET A 37 11.16 26.52 -19.25
C MET A 37 11.48 26.29 -17.78
N LEU A 38 10.87 25.28 -17.15
CA LEU A 38 11.12 24.92 -15.76
C LEU A 38 12.12 23.76 -15.70
N TRP A 39 13.17 23.96 -14.92
CA TRP A 39 14.27 23.03 -14.70
C TRP A 39 14.18 22.30 -13.35
N GLU A 40 13.24 22.69 -12.50
CA GLU A 40 13.13 22.16 -11.15
C GLU A 40 12.12 21.01 -11.07
N CYS A 41 12.67 19.80 -10.95
CA CYS A 41 12.04 18.57 -10.47
C CYS A 41 10.70 18.20 -11.13
N VAL A 42 10.77 17.71 -12.36
CA VAL A 42 9.65 17.03 -13.01
C VAL A 42 9.73 15.53 -12.75
N THR A 43 9.54 15.14 -11.49
CA THR A 43 9.41 13.72 -11.11
C THR A 43 8.04 13.14 -11.48
N TYR A 44 7.05 14.01 -11.82
CA TYR A 44 5.72 13.58 -12.25
C TYR A 44 5.75 12.81 -13.59
N LEU A 45 6.62 13.17 -14.54
CA LEU A 45 6.68 12.54 -15.87
C LEU A 45 7.41 11.19 -15.88
N LEU A 46 8.34 10.96 -14.95
CA LEU A 46 9.07 9.69 -14.85
C LEU A 46 8.24 8.57 -14.19
N ARG A 47 7.10 8.90 -13.58
CA ARG A 47 6.19 7.94 -12.95
C ARG A 47 5.56 6.96 -13.96
N ASP A 48 5.42 7.37 -15.22
CA ASP A 48 4.86 6.55 -16.29
C ASP A 48 5.87 5.53 -16.85
N PHE A 49 7.17 5.74 -16.65
CA PHE A 49 8.22 4.91 -17.26
C PHE A 49 9.02 4.07 -16.26
N ALA A 50 9.07 4.46 -14.98
CA ALA A 50 9.72 3.69 -13.93
C ALA A 50 9.05 3.94 -12.55
N PRO A 51 8.16 3.05 -12.08
CA PRO A 51 7.64 3.10 -10.72
C PRO A 51 8.73 2.62 -9.75
N SER A 52 9.74 3.46 -9.49
CA SER A 52 10.75 3.16 -8.49
C SER A 52 10.26 3.64 -7.12
N TYR A 53 9.81 2.68 -6.29
CA TYR A 53 9.38 2.89 -4.90
C TYR A 53 10.60 3.18 -4.01
N PHE A 54 10.93 4.46 -3.78
CA PHE A 54 12.06 4.90 -2.94
C PHE A 54 11.65 5.76 -1.73
N ASP A 55 10.41 5.60 -1.25
CA ASP A 55 9.89 6.44 -0.15
C ASP A 55 9.96 5.76 1.23
N ASP A 56 9.91 4.43 1.32
CA ASP A 56 9.83 3.71 2.60
C ASP A 56 11.13 2.97 2.96
N VAL A 57 11.59 3.16 4.20
CA VAL A 57 12.69 2.38 4.79
C VAL A 57 12.16 1.46 5.88
N PHE A 58 12.31 0.16 5.68
CA PHE A 58 11.87 -0.86 6.64
C PHE A 58 13.05 -1.39 7.47
N VAL A 59 12.88 -1.40 8.78
CA VAL A 59 13.86 -1.89 9.75
C VAL A 59 13.25 -3.02 10.54
N HIS A 60 13.96 -4.14 10.67
CA HIS A 60 13.56 -5.23 11.54
C HIS A 60 14.77 -5.72 12.34
N SER A 61 14.56 -6.13 13.59
CA SER A 61 15.62 -6.64 14.45
C SER A 61 15.24 -7.98 15.07
N ARG A 62 16.25 -8.63 15.66
CA ARG A 62 16.10 -9.76 16.57
C ARG A 62 17.24 -9.73 17.58
N ALA A 63 17.06 -10.41 18.71
CA ALA A 63 18.01 -10.54 19.78
C ALA A 63 19.28 -11.20 19.25
N MET A 64 20.42 -10.62 19.57
CA MET A 64 21.71 -11.07 19.11
C MET A 64 22.79 -10.62 20.10
N ASN A 65 23.85 -11.41 20.25
CA ASN A 65 25.01 -11.10 21.09
C ASN A 65 24.63 -10.78 22.57
N GLY A 66 23.67 -11.53 23.12
CA GLY A 66 23.20 -11.35 24.51
C GLY A 66 22.33 -10.12 24.74
N LYS A 67 22.03 -9.33 23.70
CA LYS A 67 21.15 -8.16 23.77
C LYS A 67 19.71 -8.53 23.44
N THR A 68 18.76 -7.83 24.07
CA THR A 68 17.33 -7.93 23.78
C THR A 68 16.99 -7.39 22.39
N ASP A 69 15.84 -7.80 21.83
CA ASP A 69 15.35 -7.32 20.54
C ASP A 69 15.31 -5.78 20.45
N VAL A 70 14.88 -5.14 21.56
CA VAL A 70 14.72 -3.69 21.67
C VAL A 70 16.07 -2.97 21.63
N GLU A 71 17.07 -3.49 22.32
CA GLU A 71 18.41 -2.90 22.36
C GLU A 71 19.08 -2.94 20.98
N VAL A 72 19.02 -4.10 20.32
CA VAL A 72 19.52 -4.25 18.95
C VAL A 72 18.76 -3.30 18.01
N HIS A 73 17.43 -3.20 18.14
CA HIS A 73 16.62 -2.32 17.30
C HIS A 73 17.01 -0.85 17.45
N LYS A 74 17.20 -0.39 18.69
CA LYS A 74 17.64 0.98 19.00
C LYS A 74 19.01 1.28 18.40
N GLU A 75 19.94 0.33 18.42
CA GLU A 75 21.26 0.50 17.81
C GLU A 75 21.19 0.63 16.28
N ILE A 76 20.37 -0.19 15.63
CA ILE A 76 20.15 -0.12 14.18
C ILE A 76 19.50 1.22 13.81
N LEU A 77 18.44 1.63 14.53
CA LEU A 77 17.78 2.91 14.31
C LEU A 77 18.72 4.10 14.51
N ARG A 78 19.58 4.09 15.53
CA ARG A 78 20.59 5.15 15.72
C ARG A 78 21.54 5.26 14.54
N LYS A 79 22.03 4.15 14.01
CA LYS A 79 22.90 4.12 12.82
C LYS A 79 22.17 4.64 11.59
N LEU A 80 20.95 4.17 11.35
CA LEU A 80 20.12 4.60 10.22
C LEU A 80 19.82 6.10 10.29
N LEU A 81 19.34 6.60 11.42
CA LEU A 81 19.04 8.03 11.60
C LEU A 81 20.30 8.89 11.52
N GLY A 82 21.46 8.37 11.93
CA GLY A 82 22.76 9.01 11.72
C GLY A 82 23.13 9.14 10.24
N LEU A 83 22.92 8.08 9.45
CA LEU A 83 23.12 8.10 7.99
C LEU A 83 22.15 9.06 7.31
N MET A 84 20.86 9.01 7.67
CA MET A 84 19.86 9.94 7.15
C MET A 84 20.25 11.40 7.43
N ARG A 85 20.68 11.71 8.65
CA ARG A 85 21.17 13.05 9.01
C ARG A 85 22.39 13.45 8.18
N LYS A 86 23.36 12.55 8.00
CA LYS A 86 24.57 12.79 7.18
C LYS A 86 24.22 13.11 5.73
N HIS A 87 23.24 12.40 5.17
CA HIS A 87 22.80 12.56 3.78
C HIS A 87 21.63 13.54 3.61
N LYS A 88 21.26 14.28 4.66
CA LYS A 88 20.12 15.23 4.66
C LYS A 88 18.82 14.60 4.18
N LEU A 89 18.57 13.35 4.58
CA LEU A 89 17.30 12.66 4.36
C LEU A 89 16.35 12.93 5.54
N TYR A 90 15.11 13.32 5.23
CA TYR A 90 14.09 13.69 6.20
C TYR A 90 12.90 12.74 6.13
N ALA A 91 12.47 12.24 7.29
CA ALA A 91 11.29 11.39 7.39
C ALA A 91 10.04 12.19 7.75
N ASN A 92 8.88 11.76 7.27
CA ASN A 92 7.58 12.23 7.72
C ASN A 92 7.18 11.51 9.01
N LEU A 93 7.49 12.14 10.15
CA LEU A 93 7.28 11.54 11.47
C LEU A 93 5.84 11.07 11.71
N LYS A 94 4.83 11.73 11.11
CA LYS A 94 3.41 11.34 11.27
C LYS A 94 3.07 9.99 10.63
N LYS A 95 3.84 9.57 9.63
CA LYS A 95 3.64 8.31 8.91
C LYS A 95 4.63 7.21 9.32
N CYS A 96 5.70 7.57 10.03
CA CYS A 96 6.64 6.60 10.55
C CYS A 96 6.03 5.74 11.67
N ILE A 97 6.40 4.46 11.69
CA ILE A 97 6.04 3.50 12.74
C ILE A 97 7.33 3.00 13.37
N PHE A 98 7.42 3.07 14.70
CA PHE A 98 8.61 2.63 15.44
C PHE A 98 8.27 1.53 16.45
N GLY A 99 9.12 0.51 16.50
CA GLY A 99 9.09 -0.54 17.51
C GLY A 99 7.81 -1.40 17.53
N ALA A 100 7.12 -1.57 16.40
CA ALA A 100 5.87 -2.32 16.32
C ALA A 100 6.10 -3.83 16.14
N SER A 101 5.11 -4.65 16.51
CA SER A 101 5.11 -6.10 16.31
C SER A 101 4.74 -6.51 14.87
N GLU A 102 4.09 -5.61 14.14
CA GLU A 102 3.67 -5.73 12.75
C GLU A 102 3.70 -4.34 12.10
N ILE A 103 4.06 -4.25 10.82
CA ILE A 103 4.07 -3.00 10.05
C ILE A 103 3.46 -3.22 8.66
N PRO A 104 2.82 -2.19 8.06
CA PRO A 104 2.40 -2.23 6.67
C PRO A 104 3.62 -2.11 5.73
N ILE A 105 3.70 -3.01 4.75
CA ILE A 105 4.70 -3.03 3.68
C ILE A 105 3.99 -3.41 2.37
N LEU A 106 4.00 -2.50 1.38
CA LEU A 106 3.53 -2.75 0.01
C LEU A 106 2.14 -3.43 -0.08
N GLY A 107 1.19 -3.02 0.77
CA GLY A 107 -0.16 -3.58 0.80
C GLY A 107 -0.33 -4.89 1.57
N CYS A 108 0.72 -5.30 2.29
CA CYS A 108 0.72 -6.43 3.22
C CYS A 108 1.03 -5.93 4.63
N LEU A 109 0.59 -6.68 5.64
CA LEU A 109 1.03 -6.56 7.01
C LEU A 109 2.13 -7.60 7.27
N VAL A 110 3.29 -7.12 7.73
CA VAL A 110 4.49 -7.93 7.96
C VAL A 110 4.82 -7.91 9.44
N GLY A 111 4.82 -9.07 10.07
CA GLY A 111 5.07 -9.20 11.50
C GLY A 111 5.70 -10.55 11.87
N LYS A 112 5.77 -10.82 13.17
CA LYS A 112 6.39 -12.05 13.72
C LYS A 112 5.82 -13.36 13.14
N ASN A 113 4.55 -13.35 12.75
CA ASN A 113 3.81 -14.54 12.28
C ASN A 113 3.92 -14.71 10.75
N GLY A 114 4.71 -13.88 10.07
CA GLY A 114 4.87 -13.90 8.62
C GLY A 114 4.27 -12.68 7.93
N VAL A 115 3.91 -12.87 6.67
CA VAL A 115 3.36 -11.83 5.80
C VAL A 115 1.91 -12.19 5.51
N ARG A 116 0.99 -11.25 5.72
CA ARG A 116 -0.42 -11.39 5.36
C ARG A 116 -0.89 -10.19 4.56
N PRO A 117 -1.89 -10.32 3.67
CA PRO A 117 -2.50 -9.16 3.02
C PRO A 117 -3.02 -8.16 4.05
N ASP A 118 -2.85 -6.87 3.77
CA ASP A 118 -3.54 -5.82 4.53
C ASP A 118 -5.03 -5.87 4.15
N PRO A 119 -5.94 -6.18 5.09
CA PRO A 119 -7.35 -6.32 4.80
C PRO A 119 -7.99 -5.06 4.23
N GLU A 120 -7.53 -3.86 4.64
CA GLU A 120 -8.04 -2.60 4.11
C GLU A 120 -7.67 -2.43 2.64
N LYS A 121 -6.43 -2.78 2.28
CA LYS A 121 -5.94 -2.71 0.89
C LYS A 121 -6.57 -3.78 0.02
N PHE A 122 -6.76 -4.98 0.55
CA PHE A 122 -7.49 -6.04 -0.13
C PHE A 122 -8.93 -5.58 -0.43
N LEU A 123 -9.64 -4.99 0.54
CA LEU A 123 -10.99 -4.50 0.31
C LEU A 123 -11.02 -3.36 -0.71
N GLY A 124 -10.03 -2.47 -0.68
CA GLY A 124 -9.89 -1.42 -1.69
C GLY A 124 -9.73 -1.99 -3.11
N LEU A 125 -8.86 -2.99 -3.29
CA LEU A 125 -8.67 -3.67 -4.57
C LEU A 125 -9.94 -4.44 -5.00
N ALA A 126 -10.53 -5.19 -4.08
CA ALA A 126 -11.76 -5.92 -4.33
C ALA A 126 -12.92 -4.98 -4.71
N THR A 127 -12.97 -3.79 -4.11
CA THR A 127 -13.96 -2.75 -4.44
C THR A 127 -13.69 -2.16 -5.81
N TYR A 128 -12.42 -1.88 -6.16
CA TYR A 128 -12.08 -1.43 -7.52
C TYR A 128 -12.48 -2.46 -8.59
N LEU A 129 -12.37 -3.74 -8.26
CA LEU A 129 -12.70 -4.86 -9.14
C LEU A 129 -14.14 -5.37 -8.95
N CYS A 130 -14.98 -4.69 -8.16
CA CYS A 130 -16.32 -5.19 -7.80
C CYS A 130 -17.22 -5.39 -9.02
N LYS A 131 -17.04 -4.57 -10.07
CA LYS A 131 -17.78 -4.64 -11.34
C LYS A 131 -17.63 -5.97 -12.07
N TYR A 132 -16.59 -6.75 -11.74
CA TYR A 132 -16.35 -8.07 -12.31
C TYR A 132 -16.97 -9.21 -11.49
N VAL A 133 -17.47 -8.91 -10.28
CA VAL A 133 -17.98 -9.91 -9.33
C VAL A 133 -19.48 -9.72 -9.14
N LYS A 134 -20.28 -10.68 -9.60
CA LYS A 134 -21.74 -10.69 -9.36
C LYS A 134 -22.05 -10.66 -7.86
N ASN A 135 -23.00 -9.81 -7.48
CA ASN A 135 -23.46 -9.59 -6.10
C ASN A 135 -22.29 -9.33 -5.12
N TYR A 136 -21.36 -8.46 -5.52
CA TYR A 136 -20.20 -8.11 -4.71
C TYR A 136 -20.58 -7.55 -3.33
N ALA A 137 -21.56 -6.64 -3.28
CA ALA A 137 -21.98 -5.99 -2.05
C ALA A 137 -22.51 -6.99 -1.00
N GLY A 138 -23.28 -8.00 -1.43
CA GLY A 138 -23.69 -9.09 -0.55
C GLY A 138 -22.51 -9.94 -0.06
N LYS A 139 -21.58 -10.30 -0.96
CA LYS A 139 -20.41 -11.14 -0.64
C LYS A 139 -19.42 -10.47 0.31
N ILE A 140 -19.21 -9.16 0.18
CA ILE A 140 -18.19 -8.44 0.96
C ILE A 140 -18.65 -8.08 2.38
N ARG A 141 -19.95 -8.24 2.68
CA ARG A 141 -20.55 -7.82 3.95
C ARG A 141 -19.82 -8.33 5.21
N PRO A 142 -19.43 -9.61 5.33
CA PRO A 142 -18.69 -10.08 6.51
C PRO A 142 -17.35 -9.37 6.67
N LEU A 143 -16.67 -9.06 5.56
CA LEU A 143 -15.39 -8.38 5.55
C LEU A 143 -15.53 -6.87 5.85
N SER A 144 -16.57 -6.22 5.34
CA SER A 144 -16.81 -4.78 5.62
C SER A 144 -17.21 -4.53 7.08
N GLN A 145 -17.81 -5.51 7.75
CA GLN A 145 -18.11 -5.43 9.17
C GLN A 145 -16.83 -5.39 10.04
N LEU A 146 -15.76 -6.07 9.63
CA LEU A 146 -14.47 -6.07 10.34
C LEU A 146 -13.76 -4.71 10.33
N LEU A 147 -14.14 -3.81 9.40
CA LEU A 147 -13.52 -2.49 9.25
C LEU A 147 -14.28 -1.37 9.98
N LYS A 148 -15.38 -1.68 10.66
CA LYS A 148 -16.09 -0.66 11.45
C LYS A 148 -15.24 -0.24 12.65
N LYS A 149 -15.25 1.06 12.96
CA LYS A 149 -14.40 1.67 14.00
C LYS A 149 -14.48 1.01 15.39
N GLU A 150 -15.61 0.38 15.72
CA GLU A 150 -15.84 -0.30 17.00
C GLU A 150 -15.91 -1.82 16.88
N ALA A 151 -15.64 -2.40 15.71
CA ALA A 151 -15.67 -3.84 15.52
C ALA A 151 -14.42 -4.49 16.12
N GLU A 152 -14.63 -5.56 16.89
CA GLU A 152 -13.54 -6.45 17.29
C GLU A 152 -13.02 -7.19 16.05
N TRP A 153 -11.70 -7.14 15.83
CA TRP A 153 -11.07 -7.86 14.72
C TRP A 153 -11.06 -9.36 14.98
N LYS A 154 -12.11 -10.05 14.51
CA LYS A 154 -12.25 -11.51 14.62
C LYS A 154 -12.56 -12.14 13.28
N TRP A 155 -11.58 -12.84 12.71
CA TRP A 155 -11.75 -13.55 11.44
C TRP A 155 -12.59 -14.82 11.63
N THR A 156 -13.86 -14.80 11.23
CA THR A 156 -14.77 -15.94 11.33
C THR A 156 -14.71 -16.84 10.08
N ALA A 157 -15.33 -18.01 10.16
CA ALA A 157 -15.50 -18.88 8.99
C ALA A 157 -16.28 -18.18 7.86
N GLU A 158 -17.25 -17.32 8.19
CA GLU A 158 -18.00 -16.54 7.20
C GLU A 158 -17.12 -15.49 6.52
N CYS A 159 -16.18 -14.87 7.25
CA CYS A 159 -15.18 -13.96 6.68
C CYS A 159 -14.29 -14.70 5.68
N GLN A 160 -13.86 -15.92 6.02
CA GLN A 160 -13.06 -16.75 5.12
C GLN A 160 -13.84 -17.13 3.85
N GLN A 161 -15.10 -17.57 4.00
CA GLN A 161 -15.96 -17.92 2.87
C GLN A 161 -16.22 -16.72 1.96
N ALA A 162 -16.47 -15.53 2.54
CA ALA A 162 -16.63 -14.29 1.81
C ALA A 162 -15.36 -13.92 1.02
N PHE A 163 -14.18 -14.02 1.67
CA PHE A 163 -12.90 -13.76 1.05
C PHE A 163 -12.63 -14.69 -0.14
N ASP A 164 -12.87 -15.99 0.02
CA ASP A 164 -12.66 -16.98 -1.04
C ASP A 164 -13.64 -16.80 -2.20
N ALA A 165 -14.91 -16.49 -1.92
CA ALA A 165 -15.92 -16.20 -2.94
C ALA A 165 -15.60 -14.94 -3.76
N VAL A 166 -15.03 -13.90 -3.13
CA VAL A 166 -14.56 -12.70 -3.82
C VAL A 166 -13.34 -13.03 -4.68
N LYS A 167 -12.35 -13.76 -4.14
CA LYS A 167 -11.19 -14.20 -4.92
C LYS A 167 -11.59 -15.01 -6.15
N GLN A 168 -12.48 -15.97 -5.99
CA GLN A 168 -12.98 -16.79 -7.10
C GLN A 168 -13.65 -15.92 -8.17
N GLY A 169 -14.52 -14.99 -7.75
CA GLY A 169 -15.16 -14.06 -8.68
C GLY A 169 -14.19 -13.16 -9.43
N LEU A 170 -13.07 -12.77 -8.81
CA LEU A 170 -12.01 -11.99 -9.46
C LEU A 170 -11.20 -12.82 -10.45
N THR A 171 -11.00 -14.12 -10.19
CA THR A 171 -10.27 -15.02 -11.09
C THR A 171 -11.11 -15.51 -12.27
N GLU A 172 -12.43 -15.57 -12.11
CA GLU A 172 -13.39 -16.00 -13.13
C GLU A 172 -14.06 -14.80 -13.86
N ALA A 173 -13.57 -13.59 -13.60
CA ALA A 173 -14.10 -12.34 -14.11
C ALA A 173 -14.23 -12.38 -15.65
N PRO A 174 -15.44 -12.15 -16.21
CA PRO A 174 -15.60 -12.06 -17.65
C PRO A 174 -14.87 -10.83 -18.19
N ILE A 175 -14.32 -10.95 -19.40
CA ILE A 175 -13.75 -9.82 -20.12
C ILE A 175 -14.88 -8.83 -20.41
N LEU A 176 -14.82 -7.64 -19.82
CA LEU A 176 -15.74 -6.56 -20.14
C LEU A 176 -15.42 -6.02 -21.54
N ALA A 177 -16.43 -5.97 -22.40
CA ALA A 177 -16.33 -5.28 -23.67
C ALA A 177 -16.20 -3.76 -23.43
N VAL A 178 -15.47 -3.08 -24.31
CA VAL A 178 -15.49 -1.61 -24.38
C VAL A 178 -16.89 -1.17 -24.78
N ALA A 179 -17.41 -0.12 -24.14
CA ALA A 179 -18.73 0.41 -24.44
C ALA A 179 -18.81 0.88 -25.89
N ASP A 180 -19.72 0.28 -26.66
CA ASP A 180 -20.05 0.67 -28.03
C ASP A 180 -21.20 1.70 -27.99
N GLN A 181 -20.90 2.96 -28.31
CA GLN A 181 -21.86 4.06 -28.21
C GLN A 181 -22.96 4.00 -29.27
N ASP A 182 -22.80 3.19 -30.31
CA ASP A 182 -23.79 3.03 -31.37
C ASP A 182 -24.85 1.97 -31.05
N ARG A 183 -24.77 1.34 -29.86
CA ARG A 183 -25.72 0.31 -29.40
C ARG A 183 -26.56 0.79 -28.23
N SER A 184 -27.76 0.23 -28.11
CA SER A 184 -28.63 0.40 -26.95
C SER A 184 -28.01 -0.24 -25.71
N PHE A 185 -27.94 0.52 -24.61
CA PHE A 185 -27.53 0.02 -23.31
C PHE A 185 -28.74 -0.50 -22.53
N HIS A 186 -28.60 -1.68 -21.92
CA HIS A 186 -29.59 -2.24 -21.01
C HIS A 186 -28.98 -2.33 -19.61
N VAL A 187 -29.59 -1.65 -18.65
CA VAL A 187 -29.19 -1.70 -17.25
C VAL A 187 -30.13 -2.65 -16.51
N VAL A 188 -29.57 -3.65 -15.85
CA VAL A 188 -30.31 -4.55 -14.96
C VAL A 188 -29.84 -4.25 -13.55
N CYS A 189 -30.76 -3.77 -12.71
CA CYS A 189 -30.49 -3.47 -11.31
C CYS A 189 -31.23 -4.45 -10.41
N ASP A 190 -30.61 -4.81 -9.29
CA ASP A 190 -31.23 -5.56 -8.20
C ASP A 190 -30.94 -4.87 -6.85
N ALA A 191 -31.87 -4.98 -5.91
CA ALA A 191 -31.76 -4.32 -4.61
C ALA A 191 -32.28 -5.20 -3.47
N SER A 192 -31.65 -5.04 -2.32
CA SER A 192 -31.98 -5.71 -1.06
C SER A 192 -31.88 -4.71 0.09
N ASP A 193 -32.41 -5.08 1.26
CA ASP A 193 -32.30 -4.27 2.49
C ASP A 193 -30.87 -3.89 2.90
N PHE A 194 -29.87 -4.55 2.30
CA PHE A 194 -28.47 -4.42 2.68
C PHE A 194 -27.55 -3.99 1.53
N SER A 195 -28.01 -4.03 0.27
CA SER A 195 -27.15 -3.78 -0.90
C SER A 195 -27.92 -3.51 -2.19
N ILE A 196 -27.29 -2.80 -3.13
CA ILE A 196 -27.74 -2.59 -4.51
C ILE A 196 -26.67 -3.16 -5.48
N GLY A 197 -27.09 -3.67 -6.63
CA GLY A 197 -26.22 -4.32 -7.62
C GLY A 197 -26.72 -4.19 -9.05
#